data_AF-A0A2D8Q4W5-F1
#
_entry.id   AF-A0A2D8Q4W5-F1
#
_cell.length_a   1.000
_cell.length_b   1.000
_cell.length_c   1.000
_cell.angle_alpha   90.00
_cell.angle_beta   90.00
_cell.angle_gamma   90.00
#
_symmetry.space_group_name_H-M   'P 1'
#
loop_
_entity.id
_entity.type
_entity.pdbx_description
1 polymer ?
#
loop_
_entity_poly.entity_id
_entity_poly.type
_entity_poly.pdbx_seq_one_letter_code
_entity_poly.pdbx_strand_id
1 'polypeptide(L)'
;DPDNIEAQAARVYWPELFRDFTRGNEVDRRNALLNYGYAVVRAALARACTASGLLPAFGVHHASRTNAFNLVDDLIEPFRPFVDRAVHDLARDEASGELTVDDRRAMAGILNHSVAIGADRMTLLAATEVAATSMVRAMENSSAALLQMPGWPGEG
;
A
#
# COMPACT_ATOMS: atom_id res chain seq x y z
N ASP A 1 6.29 -4.76 17.43
CA ASP A 1 7.46 -3.87 17.33
C ASP A 1 7.86 -3.38 18.73
N PRO A 2 8.77 -4.06 19.44
CA PRO A 2 9.17 -3.69 20.80
C PRO A 2 10.08 -2.46 20.86
N ASP A 3 10.78 -2.12 19.76
CA ASP A 3 11.75 -1.02 19.70
C ASP A 3 11.18 0.25 19.03
N ASN A 4 9.89 0.23 18.69
CA ASN A 4 9.17 1.34 18.05
C ASN A 4 9.87 1.82 16.75
N ILE A 5 10.47 0.87 16.01
CA ILE A 5 11.24 1.10 14.79
C ILE A 5 10.34 1.75 13.73
N GLU A 6 9.07 1.33 13.64
CA GLU A 6 8.11 1.87 12.69
C GLU A 6 7.84 3.37 12.92
N ALA A 7 7.68 3.79 14.19
CA ALA A 7 7.48 5.20 14.51
C ALA A 7 8.74 6.04 14.28
N GLN A 8 9.92 5.45 14.49
CA GLN A 8 11.20 6.10 14.17
C GLN A 8 11.35 6.30 12.65
N ALA A 9 11.04 5.26 11.86
CA ALA A 9 11.05 5.33 10.40
C ALA A 9 10.05 6.39 9.90
N ALA A 10 8.83 6.42 10.43
CA ALA A 10 7.82 7.42 10.05
C ALA A 10 8.25 8.87 10.35
N ARG A 11 8.98 9.09 11.46
CA ARG A 11 9.53 10.41 11.82
C ARG A 11 10.57 10.94 10.83
N VAL A 12 11.30 10.05 10.17
CA VAL A 12 12.26 10.41 9.12
C VAL A 12 11.57 10.48 7.76
N TYR A 13 10.71 9.51 7.47
CA TYR A 13 10.06 9.34 6.17
C TYR A 13 9.20 10.54 5.76
N TRP A 14 8.28 10.96 6.63
CA TRP A 14 7.29 11.96 6.27
C TRP A 14 7.88 13.35 5.99
N PRO A 15 8.82 13.89 6.79
CA PRO A 15 9.45 15.18 6.49
C PRO A 15 10.30 15.16 5.21
N GLU A 16 10.91 14.03 4.86
CA GLU A 16 11.70 13.87 3.63
C GLU A 16 10.80 13.78 2.40
N LEU A 17 9.64 13.12 2.52
CA LEU A 17 8.68 13.01 1.43
C LEU A 17 7.89 14.31 1.22
N PHE A 18 7.44 14.95 2.29
CA PHE A 18 6.58 16.13 2.24
C PHE A 18 7.07 17.22 3.18
N ARG A 19 7.37 18.39 2.63
CA ARG A 19 7.65 19.58 3.44
C ARG A 19 6.39 20.02 4.20
N ASP A 20 6.56 20.46 5.45
CA ASP A 20 5.49 21.00 6.29
C ASP A 20 4.27 20.06 6.38
N PHE A 21 4.51 18.76 6.55
CA PHE A 21 3.49 17.73 6.61
C PHE A 21 3.43 17.06 7.99
N THR A 22 2.23 16.73 8.43
CA THR A 22 2.00 15.92 9.62
C THR A 22 0.96 14.86 9.27
N ARG A 23 1.36 13.58 9.38
CA ARG A 23 0.46 12.45 9.13
C ARG A 23 -0.70 12.48 10.14
N GLY A 24 -1.93 12.36 9.66
CA GLY A 24 -3.14 12.39 10.49
C GLY A 24 -3.75 13.79 10.70
N ASN A 25 -3.14 14.85 10.17
CA ASN A 25 -3.79 16.16 10.10
C ASN A 25 -4.93 16.13 9.07
N GLU A 26 -6.18 16.19 9.55
CA GLU A 26 -7.40 16.09 8.72
C GLU A 26 -7.60 17.26 7.76
N VAL A 27 -6.98 18.42 8.02
CA VAL A 27 -7.09 19.61 7.17
C VAL A 27 -6.12 19.56 5.98
N ASP A 28 -5.11 18.69 6.05
CA ASP A 28 -4.10 18.56 5.01
C ASP A 28 -4.60 17.68 3.85
N ARG A 29 -4.68 18.25 2.64
CA ARG A 29 -5.17 17.54 1.45
C ARG A 29 -4.35 16.29 1.14
N ARG A 30 -3.04 16.31 1.44
CA ARG A 30 -2.14 15.16 1.23
C ARG A 30 -2.55 13.97 2.09
N ASN A 31 -3.01 14.19 3.32
CA ASN A 31 -3.53 13.11 4.16
C ASN A 31 -4.79 12.47 3.54
N ALA A 32 -5.69 13.29 3.00
CA ALA A 32 -6.89 12.81 2.33
C ALA A 32 -6.54 11.99 1.07
N LEU A 33 -5.58 12.46 0.26
CA LEU A 33 -5.07 11.74 -0.91
C LEU A 33 -4.43 10.39 -0.51
N LEU A 34 -3.53 10.38 0.48
CA LEU A 34 -2.88 9.16 0.99
C LEU A 34 -3.92 8.16 1.48
N ASN A 35 -4.89 8.60 2.29
CA ASN A 35 -5.95 7.74 2.81
C ASN A 35 -6.80 7.13 1.67
N TYR A 36 -7.13 7.93 0.66
CA TYR A 36 -7.89 7.47 -0.48
C TYR A 36 -7.10 6.45 -1.32
N GLY A 37 -5.84 6.75 -1.63
CA GLY A 37 -4.96 5.85 -2.37
C GLY A 37 -4.74 4.53 -1.66
N TYR A 38 -4.47 4.56 -0.35
CA TYR A 38 -4.35 3.35 0.44
C TYR A 38 -5.67 2.56 0.45
N ALA A 39 -6.82 3.21 0.55
CA ALA A 39 -8.11 2.53 0.49
C ALA A 39 -8.34 1.82 -0.85
N VAL A 40 -7.93 2.43 -1.97
CA VAL A 40 -7.99 1.82 -3.32
C VAL A 40 -7.13 0.57 -3.39
N VAL A 41 -5.86 0.65 -2.99
CA VAL A 41 -4.93 -0.49 -3.00
C VAL A 41 -5.39 -1.59 -2.05
N ARG A 42 -5.85 -1.21 -0.85
CA ARG A 42 -6.42 -2.13 0.15
C ARG A 42 -7.60 -2.91 -0.40
N ALA A 43 -8.50 -2.25 -1.13
CA ALA A 43 -9.65 -2.90 -1.77
C ALA A 43 -9.20 -3.90 -2.85
N ALA A 44 -8.17 -3.58 -3.63
CA ALA A 44 -7.61 -4.48 -4.63
C ALA A 44 -6.97 -5.72 -3.97
N LEU A 45 -6.15 -5.54 -2.92
CA LEU A 45 -5.57 -6.64 -2.15
C LEU A 45 -6.63 -7.51 -1.48
N ALA A 46 -7.68 -6.92 -0.89
CA ALA A 46 -8.77 -7.68 -0.29
C ALA A 46 -9.49 -8.57 -1.30
N ARG A 47 -9.75 -8.04 -2.51
CA ARG A 47 -10.30 -8.82 -3.63
C ARG A 47 -9.34 -9.95 -4.05
N ALA A 48 -8.06 -9.66 -4.23
CA ALA A 48 -7.05 -10.64 -4.60
C ALA A 48 -6.94 -11.77 -3.58
N CYS A 49 -6.85 -11.44 -2.28
CA CYS A 49 -6.83 -12.41 -1.20
C CYS A 49 -8.05 -13.33 -1.23
N THR A 50 -9.25 -12.75 -1.35
CA THR A 50 -10.49 -13.50 -1.41
C THR A 50 -10.54 -14.42 -2.63
N ALA A 51 -10.09 -13.94 -3.80
CA ALA A 51 -10.03 -14.73 -5.03
C ALA A 51 -9.02 -15.88 -4.95
N SER A 52 -7.91 -15.70 -4.21
CA SER A 52 -6.92 -16.75 -3.94
C SER A 52 -7.33 -17.72 -2.82
N GLY A 53 -8.52 -17.58 -2.23
CA GLY A 53 -9.01 -18.46 -1.16
C GLY A 53 -8.51 -18.11 0.24
N LEU A 54 -7.82 -16.98 0.41
CA LEU A 54 -7.42 -16.46 1.72
C LEU A 54 -8.60 -15.79 2.41
N LEU A 55 -8.62 -15.86 3.75
CA LEU A 55 -9.57 -15.14 4.60
C LEU A 55 -8.91 -13.85 5.11
N PRO A 56 -9.32 -12.66 4.63
CA PRO A 56 -8.68 -11.37 4.97
C PRO A 56 -8.61 -11.05 6.48
N ALA A 57 -9.48 -11.64 7.28
CA ALA A 57 -9.56 -11.41 8.72
C ALA A 57 -8.41 -12.04 9.53
N PHE A 58 -7.71 -13.04 8.98
CA PHE A 58 -6.61 -13.72 9.67
C PHE A 58 -5.25 -13.13 9.23
N GLY A 59 -4.79 -12.10 9.94
CA GLY A 59 -3.48 -11.51 9.70
C GLY A 59 -2.32 -12.38 10.19
N VAL A 60 -1.14 -12.10 9.68
CA VAL A 60 0.13 -12.69 10.13
C VAL A 60 0.65 -11.93 11.35
N HIS A 61 0.54 -10.59 11.36
CA HIS A 61 0.99 -9.74 12.47
C HIS A 61 -0.18 -9.04 13.15
N HIS A 62 -1.13 -8.52 12.39
CA HIS A 62 -2.34 -7.92 12.95
C HIS A 62 -3.32 -9.02 13.43
N ALA A 63 -3.64 -9.02 14.73
CA ALA A 63 -4.54 -10.00 15.35
C ALA A 63 -5.79 -9.34 15.97
N SER A 64 -6.17 -8.16 15.48
CA SER A 64 -7.36 -7.49 16.00
C SER A 64 -8.60 -8.33 15.70
N ARG A 65 -9.26 -8.82 16.77
CA ARG A 65 -10.42 -9.73 16.68
C ARG A 65 -11.60 -9.13 15.93
N THR A 66 -11.64 -7.81 15.76
CA THR A 66 -12.73 -7.09 15.09
C THR A 66 -12.37 -6.56 13.70
N ASN A 67 -11.09 -6.66 13.28
CA ASN A 67 -10.67 -6.20 11.97
C ASN A 67 -10.78 -7.32 10.93
N ALA A 68 -11.75 -7.18 10.02
CA ALA A 68 -11.99 -8.14 8.93
C ALA A 68 -10.89 -8.15 7.85
N PHE A 69 -9.85 -7.32 7.97
CA PHE A 69 -8.84 -7.09 6.94
C PHE A 69 -7.40 -7.15 7.46
N ASN A 70 -7.15 -7.78 8.61
CA ASN A 70 -5.82 -7.88 9.21
C ASN A 70 -4.73 -8.34 8.22
N LEU A 71 -5.02 -9.36 7.40
CA LEU A 71 -4.06 -9.85 6.40
C LEU A 71 -3.79 -8.84 5.29
N VAL A 72 -4.81 -8.08 4.91
CA VAL A 72 -4.69 -7.04 3.89
C VAL A 72 -3.89 -5.86 4.43
N ASP A 73 -4.08 -5.52 5.71
CA ASP A 73 -3.30 -4.49 6.39
C ASP A 73 -1.83 -4.91 6.58
N ASP A 74 -1.54 -6.21 6.69
CA ASP A 74 -0.15 -6.72 6.62
C ASP A 74 0.43 -6.63 5.19
N LEU A 75 -0.37 -7.01 4.17
CA LEU A 75 0.08 -7.09 2.79
C LEU A 75 0.23 -5.74 2.08
N ILE A 76 -0.41 -4.68 2.57
CA ILE A 76 -0.36 -3.36 1.92
C ILE A 76 0.98 -2.64 2.13
N GLU A 77 1.77 -3.02 3.14
CA GLU A 77 2.98 -2.28 3.50
C GLU A 77 3.97 -2.10 2.32
N PRO A 78 4.29 -3.12 1.51
CA PRO A 78 5.14 -2.95 0.33
C PRO A 78 4.51 -2.11 -0.79
N PHE A 79 3.19 -1.88 -0.75
CA PHE A 79 2.46 -1.11 -1.75
C PHE A 79 2.36 0.38 -1.40
N ARG A 80 2.53 0.76 -0.13
CA ARG A 80 2.42 2.17 0.31
C ARG A 80 3.33 3.12 -0.46
N PRO A 81 4.62 2.81 -0.72
CA PRO A 81 5.51 3.75 -1.40
C PRO A 81 5.04 4.17 -2.81
N PHE A 82 4.31 3.30 -3.52
CA PHE A 82 3.74 3.64 -4.84
C PHE A 82 2.62 4.66 -4.73
N VAL A 83 1.78 4.54 -3.70
CA VAL A 83 0.75 5.53 -3.38
C VAL A 83 1.41 6.84 -2.96
N ASP A 84 2.41 6.75 -2.09
CA ASP A 84 3.12 7.91 -1.54
C ASP A 84 3.77 8.75 -2.65
N ARG A 85 4.44 8.10 -3.61
CA ARG A 85 4.98 8.75 -4.81
C ARG A 85 3.87 9.43 -5.63
N ALA A 86 2.75 8.76 -5.86
CA ALA A 86 1.66 9.33 -6.65
C ALA A 86 1.05 10.55 -5.96
N VAL A 87 0.88 10.52 -4.63
CA VAL A 87 0.41 11.68 -3.86
C VAL A 87 1.44 12.80 -3.88
N HIS A 88 2.72 12.47 -3.69
CA HIS A 88 3.80 13.43 -3.82
C HIS A 88 3.73 14.19 -5.14
N ASP A 89 3.56 13.47 -6.25
CA ASP A 89 3.55 14.09 -7.58
C ASP A 89 2.26 14.87 -7.86
N LEU A 90 1.11 14.45 -7.31
CA LEU A 90 -0.18 15.12 -7.48
C LEU A 90 -0.35 16.36 -6.58
N ALA A 91 0.24 16.35 -5.38
CA ALA A 91 0.08 17.42 -4.39
C ALA A 91 1.23 18.43 -4.37
N ARG A 92 2.12 18.41 -5.37
CA ARG A 92 3.31 19.28 -5.44
C ARG A 92 2.95 20.76 -5.34
N ASP A 93 1.85 21.17 -5.95
CA ASP A 93 1.50 22.59 -6.11
C ASP A 93 0.46 23.09 -5.11
N GLU A 94 -0.31 22.19 -4.47
CA GLU A 94 -1.38 22.57 -3.54
C GLU A 94 -1.57 21.55 -2.39
N ALA A 95 -1.16 21.96 -1.19
CA ALA A 95 -1.17 21.12 0.01
C ALA A 95 -2.46 21.18 0.84
N SER A 96 -3.36 22.12 0.55
CA SER A 96 -4.60 22.35 1.31
C SER A 96 -5.83 22.27 0.42
N GLY A 97 -6.98 21.89 0.98
CA GLY A 97 -8.25 21.83 0.27
C GLY A 97 -8.88 20.44 0.28
N GLU A 98 -10.13 20.37 -0.19
CA GLU A 98 -10.86 19.11 -0.28
C GLU A 98 -10.46 18.31 -1.52
N LEU A 99 -10.69 16.99 -1.47
CA LEU A 99 -10.47 16.14 -2.64
C LEU A 99 -11.44 16.51 -3.76
N THR A 100 -10.89 16.84 -4.93
CA THR A 100 -11.68 17.01 -6.15
C THR A 100 -12.10 15.66 -6.74
N VAL A 101 -12.97 15.68 -7.75
CA VAL A 101 -13.30 14.46 -8.51
C VAL A 101 -12.07 13.95 -9.28
N ASP A 102 -11.25 14.87 -9.79
CA ASP A 102 -10.05 14.52 -10.56
C ASP A 102 -8.96 13.94 -9.65
N ASP A 103 -8.86 14.41 -8.40
CA ASP A 103 -8.00 13.79 -7.38
C ASP A 103 -8.38 12.32 -7.17
N ARG A 104 -9.67 12.05 -6.95
CA ARG A 104 -10.17 10.68 -6.76
C ARG A 104 -9.93 9.80 -7.97
N ARG A 105 -10.11 10.34 -9.19
CA ARG A 105 -9.80 9.61 -10.44
C ARG A 105 -8.31 9.31 -10.56
N ALA A 106 -7.45 10.27 -10.28
CA ALA A 106 -6.00 10.09 -10.32
C ALA A 106 -5.56 9.01 -9.32
N MET A 107 -6.07 9.06 -8.08
CA MET A 107 -5.77 8.06 -7.06
C MET A 107 -6.31 6.67 -7.41
N ALA A 108 -7.50 6.56 -8.00
CA ALA A 108 -8.02 5.30 -8.52
C ALA A 108 -7.14 4.73 -9.65
N GLY A 109 -6.55 5.62 -10.47
CA GLY A 109 -5.66 5.28 -11.59
C GLY A 109 -4.33 4.65 -11.19
N ILE A 110 -3.91 4.75 -9.92
CA ILE A 110 -2.64 4.19 -9.41
C ILE A 110 -2.55 2.68 -9.64
N LEU A 111 -3.67 1.97 -9.64
CA LEU A 111 -3.72 0.53 -9.94
C LEU A 111 -3.16 0.18 -11.33
N ASN A 112 -3.09 1.15 -12.24
CA ASN A 112 -2.51 0.98 -13.58
C ASN A 112 -1.02 1.36 -13.66
N HIS A 113 -0.41 1.86 -12.57
CA HIS A 113 1.02 2.20 -12.56
C HIS A 113 1.87 0.94 -12.74
N SER A 114 2.99 1.10 -13.45
CA SER A 114 3.93 -0.01 -13.68
C SER A 114 4.79 -0.25 -12.45
N VAL A 115 4.86 -1.50 -12.02
CA VAL A 115 5.73 -2.01 -10.95
C VAL A 115 6.52 -3.23 -11.45
N ALA A 116 7.53 -3.64 -10.69
CA ALA A 116 8.27 -4.87 -10.94
C ALA A 116 7.93 -5.93 -9.89
N ILE A 117 7.95 -7.20 -10.29
CA ILE A 117 8.06 -8.35 -9.39
C ILE A 117 9.16 -9.23 -9.95
N GLY A 118 10.32 -9.28 -9.27
CA GLY A 118 11.52 -9.87 -9.85
C GLY A 118 11.89 -9.16 -11.16
N ALA A 119 12.06 -9.91 -12.25
CA ALA A 119 12.37 -9.37 -13.57
C ALA A 119 11.13 -8.90 -14.36
N ASP A 120 9.92 -9.26 -13.91
CA ASP A 120 8.70 -9.01 -14.65
C ASP A 120 8.13 -7.63 -14.35
N ARG A 121 7.69 -6.92 -15.39
CA ARG A 121 6.96 -5.66 -15.28
C ARG A 121 5.47 -5.90 -15.41
N MET A 122 4.69 -5.34 -14.50
CA MET A 122 3.23 -5.45 -14.51
C MET A 122 2.56 -4.22 -13.92
N THR A 123 1.23 -4.18 -13.90
CA THR A 123 0.48 -3.13 -13.21
C THR A 123 0.47 -3.38 -11.70
N LEU A 124 0.29 -2.32 -10.91
CA LEU A 124 0.13 -2.45 -9.46
C LEU A 124 -1.06 -3.36 -9.12
N LEU A 125 -2.14 -3.33 -9.91
CA LEU A 125 -3.27 -4.26 -9.78
C LEU A 125 -2.85 -5.72 -9.94
N ALA A 126 -2.14 -6.06 -11.01
CA ALA A 126 -1.64 -7.42 -11.22
C ALA A 126 -0.68 -7.85 -10.09
N ALA A 127 0.14 -6.91 -9.59
CA ALA A 127 1.00 -7.18 -8.44
C ALA A 127 0.22 -7.55 -7.17
N THR A 128 -0.99 -7.01 -6.95
CA THR A 128 -1.84 -7.44 -5.82
C THR A 128 -2.25 -8.91 -5.93
N GLU A 129 -2.51 -9.39 -7.14
CA GLU A 129 -2.89 -10.79 -7.41
C GLU A 129 -1.71 -11.75 -7.22
N VAL A 130 -0.52 -11.33 -7.67
CA VAL A 130 0.73 -12.08 -7.46
C VAL A 130 1.08 -12.14 -5.98
N ALA A 131 0.97 -11.03 -5.25
CA ALA A 131 1.21 -11.00 -3.81
C ALA A 131 0.28 -11.95 -3.05
N ALA A 132 -1.02 -11.93 -3.34
CA ALA A 132 -2.00 -12.84 -2.71
C ALA A 132 -1.70 -14.31 -3.03
N THR A 133 -1.43 -14.64 -4.29
CA THR A 133 -1.13 -16.01 -4.71
C THR A 133 0.19 -16.52 -4.12
N SER A 134 1.23 -15.68 -4.09
CA SER A 134 2.51 -16.02 -3.49
C SER A 134 2.42 -16.19 -1.97
N MET A 135 1.53 -15.45 -1.29
CA MET A 135 1.22 -15.64 0.12
C MET A 135 0.62 -17.02 0.40
N VAL A 136 -0.32 -17.49 -0.43
CA VAL A 136 -0.85 -18.87 -0.31
C VAL A 136 0.30 -19.88 -0.39
N ARG A 137 1.15 -19.77 -1.42
CA ARG A 137 2.30 -20.67 -1.59
C ARG A 137 3.27 -20.61 -0.41
N ALA A 138 3.56 -19.42 0.10
CA ALA A 138 4.42 -19.22 1.26
C ALA A 138 3.85 -19.89 2.51
N MET A 139 2.53 -19.79 2.74
CA MET A 139 1.85 -20.45 3.85
C MET A 139 1.87 -21.97 3.73
N GLU A 140 1.49 -22.51 2.56
CA GLU A 140 1.47 -23.95 2.29
C GLU A 140 2.86 -24.61 2.46
N ASN A 141 3.91 -23.88 2.11
CA ASN A 141 5.30 -24.37 2.18
C ASN A 141 6.06 -23.87 3.42
N SER A 142 5.39 -23.13 4.32
CA SER A 142 6.02 -22.52 5.50
C SER A 142 7.31 -21.75 5.20
N SER A 143 7.34 -21.01 4.07
CA SER A 143 8.53 -20.34 3.57
C SER A 143 8.22 -18.94 3.06
N ALA A 144 8.65 -17.93 3.83
CA ALA A 144 8.51 -16.52 3.45
C ALA A 144 9.33 -16.16 2.19
N ALA A 145 10.33 -16.95 1.82
CA ALA A 145 11.14 -16.73 0.61
C ALA A 145 10.33 -16.87 -0.68
N LEU A 146 9.13 -17.44 -0.61
CA LEU A 146 8.21 -17.56 -1.75
C LEU A 146 7.35 -16.31 -1.96
N LEU A 147 7.36 -15.35 -1.04
CA LEU A 147 6.59 -14.12 -1.16
C LEU A 147 7.12 -13.27 -2.31
N GLN A 148 6.21 -12.83 -3.15
CA GLN A 148 6.48 -11.95 -4.27
C GLN A 148 5.78 -10.61 -4.03
N MET A 149 6.59 -9.56 -3.86
CA MET A 149 6.13 -8.22 -3.51
C MET A 149 6.54 -7.22 -4.59
N PRO A 150 5.77 -6.13 -4.76
CA PRO A 150 6.10 -5.11 -5.75
C PRO A 150 7.40 -4.38 -5.40
N GLY A 151 8.21 -4.12 -6.43
CA GLY A 151 9.40 -3.27 -6.38
C GLY A 151 9.37 -2.22 -7.49
N TRP A 152 10.35 -1.32 -7.48
CA TRP A 152 10.46 -0.28 -8.50
C TRP A 152 10.97 -0.85 -9.83
N PRO A 153 10.35 -0.50 -10.96
CA PRO A 153 10.83 -0.97 -12.25
C PRO A 153 12.23 -0.41 -12.57
N GLY A 154 13.19 -1.28 -12.84
CA GLY A 154 14.56 -0.89 -13.20
C GLY A 154 15.59 -1.04 -12.07
N GLU A 155 15.17 -1.47 -10.89
CA GLU A 155 16.06 -1.98 -9.83
C GLU A 155 16.11 -3.50 -9.97
N GLY A 156 17.08 -4.00 -10.74
CA GLY A 156 17.36 -5.42 -10.94
C GLY A 156 18.83 -5.73 -10.72
#